data_AF-A0A937Z5B2-F1
#
_entry.id   AF-A0A937Z5B2-F1
#
_cell.length_a   1.000
_cell.length_b   1.000
_cell.length_c   1.000
_cell.angle_alpha   90.00
_cell.angle_beta   90.00
_cell.angle_gamma   90.00
#
_symmetry.space_group_name_H-M   'P 1'
#
loop_
_entity.id
_entity.type
_entity.pdbx_description
1 polymer ?
#
loop_
_entity_poly.entity_id
_entity_poly.type
_entity_poly.pdbx_seq_one_letter_code
_entity_poly.pdbx_strand_id
1 'polypeptide(L)'
;MAWLRVPLLLLVLGSAPWCSYAQAPTVHGFEAGLPPAAQVTGEAAVVADPVHGGAGALRVEPGGVVVIPVSEKPAYGTVTIRYYDAGTQLEDEKQYAFGPLVGLRDADGGDVVYGRIYARYLAGNTGYGYINAVTGQWASRLWAG
;
A
#
# COMPACT_ATOMS: atom_id res chain seq x y z
N MET A 1 -52.30 42.73 36.44
CA MET A 1 -52.10 41.32 36.05
C MET A 1 -51.16 41.30 34.84
N ALA A 2 -49.86 41.07 35.07
CA ALA A 2 -48.85 41.06 34.02
C ALA A 2 -48.43 39.61 33.75
N TRP A 3 -48.54 39.18 32.49
CA TRP A 3 -48.17 37.83 32.05
C TRP A 3 -46.71 37.81 31.61
N LEU A 4 -45.88 37.05 32.33
CA LEU A 4 -44.49 36.81 32.00
C LEU A 4 -44.41 35.72 30.92
N ARG A 5 -44.00 36.06 29.70
CA ARG A 5 -43.70 35.08 28.64
C ARG A 5 -42.22 34.70 28.73
N VAL A 6 -41.94 33.50 29.23
CA VAL A 6 -40.60 32.90 29.19
C VAL A 6 -40.46 32.16 27.85
N PRO A 7 -39.50 32.50 26.97
CA PRO A 7 -39.24 31.70 25.80
C PRO A 7 -38.50 30.41 26.21
N LEU A 8 -39.11 29.27 25.89
CA LEU A 8 -38.48 27.97 26.00
C LEU A 8 -37.43 27.84 24.88
N LEU A 9 -36.14 27.85 25.24
CA LEU A 9 -35.05 27.60 24.31
C LEU A 9 -34.84 26.07 24.20
N LEU A 10 -35.31 25.47 23.12
CA LEU A 10 -35.04 24.06 22.80
C LEU A 10 -33.69 23.97 22.08
N LEU A 11 -32.64 23.53 22.79
CA LEU A 11 -31.33 23.27 22.21
C LEU A 11 -31.36 21.89 21.53
N VAL A 12 -31.57 21.85 20.21
CA VAL A 12 -31.40 20.63 19.41
C VAL A 12 -29.90 20.45 19.16
N LEU A 13 -29.26 19.57 19.92
CA LEU A 13 -27.92 19.07 19.61
C LEU A 13 -28.04 18.23 18.33
N GLY A 14 -27.87 18.86 17.17
CA GLY A 14 -27.71 18.16 15.91
C GLY A 14 -26.47 17.28 16.01
N SER A 15 -26.66 15.97 16.13
CA SER A 15 -25.60 15.01 15.89
C SER A 15 -25.12 15.21 14.46
N ALA A 16 -23.95 15.81 14.28
CA ALA A 16 -23.29 15.84 12.99
C ALA A 16 -23.23 14.38 12.49
N PRO A 17 -23.73 14.09 11.28
CA PRO A 17 -23.57 12.76 10.72
C PRO A 17 -22.08 12.51 10.60
N TRP A 18 -21.59 11.48 11.29
CA TRP A 18 -20.28 10.92 11.04
C TRP A 18 -20.37 10.36 9.62
N CYS A 19 -20.05 11.19 8.64
CA CYS A 19 -19.95 10.78 7.24
C CYS A 19 -18.80 9.79 7.15
N SER A 20 -19.11 8.51 7.32
CA SER A 20 -18.25 7.43 6.84
C SER A 20 -18.16 7.58 5.32
N TYR A 21 -17.06 8.14 4.84
CA TYR A 21 -16.81 8.31 3.42
C TYR A 21 -16.53 6.94 2.82
N ALA A 22 -17.56 6.28 2.27
CA ALA A 22 -17.40 5.05 1.52
C ALA A 22 -16.82 5.39 0.15
N GLN A 23 -15.52 5.17 -0.04
CA GLN A 23 -14.89 5.27 -1.35
C GLN A 23 -15.30 4.06 -2.21
N ALA A 24 -15.69 4.28 -3.45
CA ALA A 24 -15.94 3.19 -4.38
C ALA A 24 -14.64 2.37 -4.57
N PRO A 25 -14.72 1.04 -4.72
CA PRO A 25 -13.52 0.22 -4.93
C PRO A 25 -12.79 0.69 -6.18
N THR A 26 -11.52 1.08 -6.00
CA THR A 26 -10.63 1.43 -7.11
C THR A 26 -9.84 0.19 -7.49
N VAL A 27 -9.86 -0.18 -8.77
CA VAL A 27 -9.13 -1.32 -9.31
C VAL A 27 -8.09 -0.82 -10.30
N HIS A 28 -6.84 -1.22 -10.11
CA HIS A 28 -5.75 -0.93 -11.03
C HIS A 28 -5.33 -2.22 -11.76
N GLY A 29 -5.89 -2.44 -12.95
CA GLY A 29 -5.53 -3.55 -13.84
C GLY A 29 -4.45 -3.22 -14.87
N PHE A 30 -3.96 -1.97 -14.88
CA PHE A 30 -2.90 -1.46 -15.76
C PHE A 30 -3.13 -1.57 -17.27
N GLU A 31 -4.31 -1.97 -17.75
CA GLU A 31 -4.60 -2.09 -19.18
C GLU A 31 -4.53 -0.74 -19.90
N ALA A 32 -4.89 0.33 -19.19
CA ALA A 32 -4.81 1.71 -19.65
C ALA A 32 -3.48 2.39 -19.29
N GLY A 33 -2.49 1.64 -18.78
CA GLY A 33 -1.24 2.17 -18.25
C GLY A 33 -1.29 2.44 -16.74
N LEU A 34 -0.29 3.18 -16.26
CA LEU A 34 -0.21 3.62 -14.86
C LEU A 34 -1.25 4.71 -14.57
N PRO A 35 -1.82 4.76 -13.35
CA PRO A 35 -2.69 5.87 -12.97
C PRO A 35 -1.90 7.19 -13.00
N PRO A 36 -2.51 8.33 -13.37
CA PRO A 36 -1.79 9.60 -13.56
C PRO A 36 -1.05 10.11 -12.31
N ALA A 37 -1.52 9.73 -11.12
CA ALA A 37 -0.90 10.09 -9.84
C ALA A 37 0.19 9.10 -9.38
N ALA A 38 0.49 8.07 -10.18
CA ALA A 38 1.57 7.14 -9.87
C ALA A 38 2.93 7.85 -9.93
N GLN A 39 3.80 7.52 -8.99
CA GLN A 39 5.19 7.97 -8.99
C GLN A 39 6.08 6.77 -9.27
N VAL A 40 7.02 6.95 -10.19
CA VAL A 40 7.96 5.89 -10.61
C VAL A 40 9.37 6.41 -10.43
N THR A 41 10.21 5.63 -9.76
CA THR A 41 11.67 5.81 -9.69
C THR A 41 12.32 4.55 -10.25
N GLY A 42 13.35 4.67 -11.08
CA GLY A 42 13.95 3.53 -11.77
C GLY A 42 13.11 3.03 -12.96
N GLU A 43 13.32 1.78 -13.38
CA GLU A 43 12.67 1.20 -14.55
C GLU A 43 11.42 0.39 -14.15
N ALA A 44 10.28 0.75 -14.75
CA ALA A 44 9.03 0.03 -14.63
C ALA A 44 8.25 0.10 -15.93
N ALA A 45 7.53 -0.97 -16.26
CA ALA A 45 6.76 -1.07 -17.50
C ALA A 45 5.46 -1.84 -17.27
N VAL A 46 4.42 -1.47 -18.02
CA VAL A 46 3.23 -2.31 -18.14
C VAL A 46 3.51 -3.40 -19.18
N VAL A 47 3.35 -4.65 -18.77
CA VAL A 47 3.54 -5.85 -19.60
C VAL A 47 2.25 -6.65 -19.65
N ALA A 48 2.12 -7.59 -20.59
CA ALA A 48 0.97 -8.50 -20.61
C ALA A 48 0.96 -9.39 -19.34
N ASP A 49 -0.21 -9.67 -18.77
CA ASP A 49 -0.40 -10.61 -17.65
C ASP A 49 -0.97 -11.95 -18.12
N PRO A 50 -0.13 -12.89 -18.60
CA PRO A 50 -0.61 -14.20 -19.02
C PRO A 50 -1.09 -15.06 -17.84
N VAL A 51 -0.76 -14.70 -16.59
CA VAL A 51 -1.02 -15.54 -15.40
C VAL A 51 -2.43 -15.33 -14.86
N HIS A 52 -2.94 -14.10 -14.88
CA HIS A 52 -4.28 -13.79 -14.36
C HIS A 52 -5.29 -13.39 -15.42
N GLY A 53 -4.95 -13.53 -16.71
CA GLY A 53 -5.84 -13.24 -17.82
C GLY A 53 -6.20 -11.76 -17.97
N GLY A 54 -5.43 -10.86 -17.34
CA GLY A 54 -5.55 -9.41 -17.48
C GLY A 54 -4.76 -8.90 -18.69
N ALA A 55 -5.14 -7.74 -19.24
CA ALA A 55 -4.42 -7.15 -20.37
C ALA A 55 -3.15 -6.37 -19.96
N GLY A 56 -2.89 -6.19 -18.66
CA GLY A 56 -1.71 -5.50 -18.13
C GLY A 56 -1.29 -5.96 -16.72
N ALA A 57 0.01 -6.05 -16.50
CA ALA A 57 0.65 -6.16 -15.19
C ALA A 57 1.77 -5.13 -15.10
N LEU A 58 1.99 -4.58 -13.91
CA LEU A 58 3.11 -3.69 -13.65
C LEU A 58 4.36 -4.53 -13.35
N ARG A 59 5.35 -4.48 -14.25
CA ARG A 59 6.69 -5.01 -14.00
C ARG A 59 7.58 -3.91 -13.46
N VAL A 60 8.27 -4.19 -12.37
CA VAL A 60 9.24 -3.28 -11.75
C VAL A 60 10.59 -3.98 -11.77
N GLU A 61 11.58 -3.34 -12.38
CA GLU A 61 12.93 -3.88 -12.48
C GLU A 61 13.71 -3.69 -11.16
N PRO A 62 14.84 -4.39 -10.96
CA PRO A 62 15.68 -4.20 -9.77
C PRO A 62 16.03 -2.72 -9.52
N GLY A 63 15.86 -2.28 -8.27
CA GLY A 63 16.04 -0.88 -7.86
C GLY A 63 14.90 0.07 -8.24
N GLY A 64 13.90 -0.42 -8.99
CA GLY A 64 12.68 0.32 -9.31
C GLY A 64 11.74 0.43 -8.11
N VAL A 65 11.04 1.57 -8.02
CA VAL A 65 10.01 1.84 -7.02
C VAL A 65 8.81 2.46 -7.72
N VAL A 66 7.62 1.91 -7.45
CA VAL A 66 6.35 2.47 -7.94
C VAL A 66 5.42 2.72 -6.76
N VAL A 67 4.94 3.95 -6.64
CA VAL A 67 4.00 4.38 -5.60
C VAL A 67 2.67 4.75 -6.27
N ILE A 68 1.59 4.08 -5.85
CA ILE A 68 0.24 4.32 -6.36
C ILE A 68 -0.63 4.85 -5.21
N PRO A 69 -1.15 6.08 -5.30
CA PRO A 69 -2.07 6.62 -4.30
C PRO A 69 -3.38 5.82 -4.26
N VAL A 70 -3.76 5.34 -3.07
CA VAL A 70 -4.98 4.54 -2.87
C VAL A 70 -6.16 5.40 -2.40
N SER A 71 -5.89 6.44 -1.60
CA SER A 71 -6.89 7.44 -1.20
C SER A 71 -6.22 8.78 -0.93
N GLU A 72 -6.92 9.87 -1.21
CA GLU A 72 -6.49 11.24 -0.86
C GLU A 72 -6.83 11.62 0.59
N LYS A 73 -7.68 10.84 1.25
CA LYS A 73 -8.16 11.10 2.61
C LYS A 73 -7.96 9.87 3.50
N PRO A 74 -7.86 10.05 4.82
CA PRO A 74 -7.89 8.93 5.74
C PRO A 74 -9.14 8.09 5.52
N ALA A 75 -8.96 6.81 5.24
CA ALA A 75 -10.04 5.88 4.96
C ALA A 75 -9.73 4.52 5.62
N TYR A 76 -10.79 3.83 6.04
CA TYR A 76 -10.72 2.45 6.49
C TYR A 76 -11.24 1.55 5.38
N GLY A 77 -10.56 0.43 5.15
CA GLY A 77 -10.98 -0.51 4.12
C GLY A 77 -10.00 -1.66 3.95
N THR A 78 -10.20 -2.38 2.85
CA THR A 78 -9.35 -3.51 2.46
C THR A 78 -8.63 -3.14 1.18
N VAL A 79 -7.31 -3.34 1.16
CA VAL A 79 -6.54 -3.33 -0.08
C VAL A 79 -6.13 -4.76 -0.41
N THR A 80 -6.44 -5.18 -1.64
CA THR A 80 -6.02 -6.48 -2.16
C THR A 80 -4.95 -6.24 -3.20
N ILE A 81 -3.76 -6.77 -2.96
CA ILE A 81 -2.64 -6.70 -3.90
C ILE A 81 -2.35 -8.09 -4.42
N ARG A 82 -2.29 -8.23 -5.74
CA ARG A 82 -1.76 -9.42 -6.41
C ARG A 82 -0.38 -9.06 -6.95
N TYR A 83 0.62 -9.84 -6.57
CA TYR A 83 1.97 -9.65 -7.07
C TYR A 83 2.61 -10.99 -7.34
N TYR A 84 3.55 -11.00 -8.26
CA TYR A 84 4.38 -12.15 -8.58
C TYR A 84 5.84 -11.75 -8.46
N ASP A 85 6.60 -12.55 -7.73
CA ASP A 85 8.06 -12.45 -7.68
C ASP A 85 8.62 -13.35 -8.80
N ALA A 86 9.39 -12.76 -9.71
CA ALA A 86 10.05 -13.47 -10.80
C ALA A 86 11.10 -14.49 -10.33
N GLY A 87 11.34 -14.57 -9.03
CA GLY A 87 12.21 -15.56 -8.41
C GLY A 87 13.64 -15.06 -8.33
N THR A 88 13.84 -13.83 -7.82
CA THR A 88 15.18 -13.29 -7.61
C THR A 88 16.05 -14.28 -6.84
N GLN A 89 17.27 -14.49 -7.31
CA GLN A 89 18.29 -15.29 -6.64
C GLN A 89 19.47 -14.39 -6.35
N LEU A 90 20.04 -14.53 -5.16
CA LEU A 90 21.27 -13.85 -4.80
C LEU A 90 22.47 -14.67 -5.28
N GLU A 91 23.51 -13.99 -5.77
CA GLU A 91 24.79 -14.64 -6.10
C GLU A 91 25.43 -15.28 -4.86
N ASP A 92 25.41 -14.58 -3.73
CA ASP A 92 25.71 -15.14 -2.42
C ASP A 92 24.40 -15.42 -1.67
N GLU A 93 23.98 -16.69 -1.64
CA GLU A 93 22.73 -17.09 -0.99
C GLU A 93 22.72 -16.79 0.52
N LYS A 94 23.89 -16.62 1.15
CA LYS A 94 24.02 -16.39 2.59
C LYS A 94 24.16 -14.92 2.95
N GLN A 95 24.23 -14.03 1.96
CA GLN A 95 24.25 -12.60 2.24
C GLN A 95 22.89 -12.14 2.78
N TYR A 96 22.92 -11.14 3.64
CA TYR A 96 21.70 -10.50 4.10
C TYR A 96 21.20 -9.53 3.04
N ALA A 97 20.00 -9.74 2.53
CA ALA A 97 19.37 -8.83 1.58
C ALA A 97 17.84 -8.95 1.62
N PHE A 98 17.18 -7.98 0.99
CA PHE A 98 15.75 -8.02 0.73
C PHE A 98 15.53 -8.27 -0.76
N GLY A 99 14.58 -9.15 -1.06
CA GLY A 99 14.04 -9.29 -2.41
C GLY A 99 13.00 -8.21 -2.70
N PRO A 100 12.15 -8.42 -3.72
CA PRO A 100 11.03 -7.53 -4.00
C PRO A 100 10.14 -7.32 -2.77
N LEU A 101 9.77 -6.06 -2.55
CA LEU A 101 8.92 -5.63 -1.44
C LEU A 101 7.65 -4.98 -2.00
N VAL A 102 6.50 -5.31 -1.41
CA VAL A 102 5.20 -4.75 -1.76
C VAL A 102 4.43 -4.44 -0.49
N GLY A 103 3.71 -3.33 -0.46
CA GLY A 103 3.08 -2.91 0.77
C GLY A 103 2.20 -1.68 0.67
N LEU A 104 1.76 -1.23 1.82
CA LEU A 104 1.03 0.01 2.02
C LEU A 104 1.85 0.94 2.90
N ARG A 105 1.79 2.22 2.56
CA ARG A 105 2.32 3.32 3.35
C ARG A 105 1.20 4.30 3.63
N ASP A 106 1.05 4.67 4.88
CA ASP A 106 0.17 5.74 5.34
C ASP A 106 0.90 7.11 5.26
N ALA A 107 0.13 8.20 5.20
CA ALA A 107 0.63 9.57 5.16
C ALA A 107 1.49 9.95 6.38
N ASP A 108 1.19 9.38 7.55
CA ASP A 108 1.94 9.56 8.80
C ASP A 108 3.23 8.69 8.85
N GLY A 109 3.53 7.95 7.78
CA GLY A 109 4.72 7.12 7.65
C GLY A 109 4.59 5.71 8.24
N GLY A 110 3.38 5.27 8.59
CA GLY A 110 3.10 3.89 8.93
C GLY A 110 3.22 2.97 7.72
N ASP A 111 4.05 1.93 7.81
CA ASP A 111 4.26 0.98 6.72
C ASP A 111 3.77 -0.42 7.09
N VAL A 112 3.16 -1.10 6.12
CA VAL A 112 2.91 -2.54 6.12
C VAL A 112 3.49 -3.12 4.85
N VAL A 113 4.56 -3.90 4.97
CA VAL A 113 5.33 -4.43 3.83
C VAL A 113 5.39 -5.95 3.90
N TYR A 114 5.22 -6.58 2.75
CA TYR A 114 5.45 -7.99 2.52
C TYR A 114 6.54 -8.16 1.45
N GLY A 115 7.42 -9.13 1.63
CA GLY A 115 8.39 -9.48 0.61
C GLY A 115 9.28 -10.62 1.02
N ARG A 116 10.37 -10.82 0.27
CA ARG A 116 11.33 -11.88 0.53
C ARG A 116 12.53 -11.34 1.32
N ILE A 117 13.00 -12.11 2.28
CA ILE A 117 14.25 -11.84 3.00
C ILE A 117 15.24 -12.98 2.78
N TYR A 118 16.50 -12.62 2.60
CA TYR A 118 17.64 -13.53 2.54
C TYR A 118 18.54 -13.27 3.73
N ALA A 119 19.02 -14.33 4.38
CA ALA A 119 19.92 -14.22 5.51
C ALA A 119 20.72 -15.51 5.71
N ARG A 120 21.93 -15.39 6.29
CA ARG A 120 22.86 -16.51 6.53
C ARG A 120 22.28 -17.67 7.33
N TYR A 121 21.34 -17.40 8.24
CA TYR A 121 20.73 -18.39 9.11
C TYR A 121 19.42 -18.97 8.52
N LEU A 122 19.00 -18.49 7.37
CA LEU A 122 17.92 -19.05 6.57
C LEU A 122 18.52 -20.01 5.54
N ALA A 123 17.70 -20.86 4.92
CA ALA A 123 18.14 -21.81 3.89
C ALA A 123 18.52 -21.14 2.54
N GLY A 124 19.19 -19.99 2.59
CA GLY A 124 19.70 -19.25 1.44
C GLY A 124 18.61 -18.76 0.50
N ASN A 125 18.69 -19.17 -0.78
CA ASN A 125 17.71 -18.85 -1.82
C ASN A 125 16.34 -19.53 -1.64
N THR A 126 16.16 -20.31 -0.57
CA THR A 126 14.84 -20.88 -0.22
C THR A 126 13.96 -19.75 0.33
N GLY A 127 12.95 -19.32 -0.43
CA GLY A 127 12.20 -18.09 -0.17
C GLY A 127 11.47 -18.07 1.18
N TYR A 128 11.91 -17.19 2.09
CA TYR A 128 11.18 -16.87 3.31
C TYR A 128 10.37 -15.60 3.10
N GLY A 129 9.06 -15.70 3.36
CA GLY A 129 8.18 -14.54 3.41
C GLY A 129 8.45 -13.73 4.67
N TYR A 130 8.65 -12.42 4.50
CA TYR A 130 8.80 -11.44 5.56
C TYR A 130 7.61 -10.49 5.52
N ILE A 131 6.91 -10.37 6.65
CA ILE A 131 5.87 -9.37 6.85
C ILE A 131 6.36 -8.43 7.95
N ASN A 132 6.38 -7.14 7.67
CA ASN A 132 6.53 -6.11 8.69
C ASN A 132 5.28 -5.24 8.68
N ALA A 133 4.55 -5.26 9.79
CA ALA A 133 3.59 -4.23 10.10
C ALA A 133 4.14 -3.51 11.33
N VAL A 134 4.04 -2.17 11.34
CA VAL A 134 4.14 -1.27 12.52
C VAL A 134 5.41 -0.40 12.61
N THR A 135 5.15 0.84 13.08
CA THR A 135 5.89 2.07 13.45
C THR A 135 7.35 2.02 13.93
N GLY A 136 8.11 0.98 13.59
CA GLY A 136 9.56 0.95 13.74
C GLY A 136 10.25 1.45 12.48
N GLN A 137 11.30 2.27 12.61
CA GLN A 137 12.15 2.78 11.53
C GLN A 137 12.87 1.70 10.68
N TRP A 138 12.48 0.43 10.81
CA TRP A 138 13.01 -0.66 10.03
C TRP A 138 12.47 -0.61 8.61
N ALA A 139 11.19 -0.25 8.42
CA ALA A 139 10.61 -0.11 7.09
C ALA A 139 11.26 1.01 6.28
N SER A 140 11.63 2.14 6.89
CA SER A 140 12.31 3.23 6.16
C SER A 140 13.67 2.81 5.59
N ARG A 141 14.37 1.83 6.19
CA ARG A 141 15.58 1.23 5.62
C ARG A 141 15.31 0.34 4.41
N LEU A 142 14.09 -0.18 4.27
CA LEU A 142 13.72 -1.07 3.18
C LEU A 142 13.49 -0.33 1.85
N TRP A 143 13.11 0.94 1.92
CA TRP A 143 12.83 1.77 0.74
C TRP A 143 14.01 2.64 0.31
N ALA A 144 15.08 2.69 1.10
CA ALA A 144 16.17 3.64 0.90
C ALA A 144 17.25 3.18 -0.10
N GLY A 145 17.28 1.90 -0.49
CA GLY A 145 18.37 1.34 -1.30
C GLY A 145 19.66 1.17 -0.50
#